data_AF-A0A9E3B1D9-F1
#
_entry.id   AF-A0A9E3B1D9-F1
#
_cell.length_a   1.000
_cell.length_b   1.000
_cell.length_c   1.000
_cell.angle_alpha   90.00
_cell.angle_beta   90.00
_cell.angle_gamma   90.00
#
_symmetry.space_group_name_H-M   'P 1'
#
loop_
_entity.id
_entity.type
_entity.pdbx_description
1 polymer ?
#
loop_
_entity_poly.entity_id
_entity_poly.type
_entity_poly.pdbx_seq_one_letter_code
_entity_poly.pdbx_strand_id
1 'polypeptide(L)'
;NYDQTLTLSVAQSRAAKDLDAHGRYMRDLEARGRLDRAVEFLPDDAQLRVRAQNDRGLTRPELAVLLAYAKLDLKDELLASALPDDPHFANELASYFPAKAVERLPKELQSHRLRREIVTDVLANRIVNLAGPVFVARMKEMTGASGAEVVRVSVVAEGAFDLSALKARVDALDGKVDAAAQISMYTDIAELLRRLGLWFLANVPADADFASTIKLYRSGIEALKGTFEGLISSYEREDTLARIAELEKAGVPHDLADEIGALPLFGTSPEIAQLAASRGLSVDLVAGAYFCIGALVGIDKLRGLSRRIVGLEHWDRLAVRRLNDDLFAAQRALTSDALSLLDTKKPRADRHDGAAAAKAWVERNRERLERAKSFLAAVEATGELSIAKFTLANSQIRELAAR
;
A
#
# COMPACT_ATOMS: atom_id res chain seq x y z
N ASN A 1 -17.55 6.21 17.36
CA ASN A 1 -17.36 4.74 17.20
C ASN A 1 -17.73 4.23 15.80
N TYR A 2 -17.92 5.13 14.82
CA TYR A 2 -18.23 4.76 13.43
C TYR A 2 -17.09 3.96 12.80
N ASP A 3 -15.86 4.49 12.90
CA ASP A 3 -14.68 3.87 12.27
C ASP A 3 -14.40 2.46 12.76
N GLN A 4 -14.52 2.18 14.06
CA GLN A 4 -14.26 0.83 14.59
C GLN A 4 -15.26 -0.19 14.05
N THR A 5 -16.53 0.19 13.94
CA THR A 5 -17.60 -0.69 13.43
C THR A 5 -17.37 -1.00 11.95
N LEU A 6 -16.94 0.02 11.20
CA LEU A 6 -16.53 -0.11 9.80
C LEU A 6 -15.31 -1.03 9.65
N THR A 7 -14.25 -0.83 10.44
CA THR A 7 -13.05 -1.68 10.43
C THR A 7 -13.40 -3.14 10.66
N LEU A 8 -14.34 -3.42 11.57
CA LEU A 8 -14.79 -4.80 11.81
C LEU A 8 -15.53 -5.38 10.60
N SER A 9 -16.29 -4.58 9.86
CA SER A 9 -16.94 -5.02 8.62
C SER A 9 -15.92 -5.30 7.51
N VAL A 10 -14.89 -4.46 7.37
CA VAL A 10 -13.79 -4.69 6.43
C VAL A 10 -12.95 -5.92 6.83
N ALA A 11 -12.65 -6.07 8.12
CA ALA A 11 -11.92 -7.23 8.63
C ALA A 11 -12.74 -8.52 8.46
N GLN A 12 -14.07 -8.45 8.64
CA GLN A 12 -14.96 -9.59 8.45
C GLN A 12 -15.02 -10.04 6.99
N SER A 13 -15.13 -9.12 6.03
CA SER A 13 -15.16 -9.47 4.59
C SER A 13 -13.88 -10.17 4.14
N ARG A 14 -12.77 -9.97 4.86
CA ARG A 14 -11.47 -10.58 4.59
C ARG A 14 -11.10 -11.70 5.57
N ALA A 15 -11.97 -12.05 6.51
CA ALA A 15 -11.56 -12.86 7.67
C ALA A 15 -11.05 -14.25 7.28
N ALA A 16 -11.62 -14.86 6.24
CA ALA A 16 -11.16 -16.14 5.71
C ALA A 16 -9.77 -16.01 5.07
N LYS A 17 -9.58 -15.01 4.20
CA LYS A 17 -8.30 -14.71 3.54
C LYS A 17 -7.19 -14.39 4.54
N ASP A 18 -7.54 -13.71 5.64
CA ASP A 18 -6.60 -13.25 6.65
C ASP A 18 -6.48 -14.20 7.86
N LEU A 19 -7.18 -15.35 7.87
CA LEU A 19 -7.27 -16.27 9.02
C LEU A 19 -5.90 -16.74 9.52
N ASP A 20 -5.01 -17.11 8.62
CA ASP A 20 -3.65 -17.53 8.98
C ASP A 20 -2.91 -16.41 9.74
N ALA A 21 -2.99 -15.16 9.26
CA ALA A 21 -2.34 -14.05 9.92
C ALA A 21 -3.00 -13.71 11.27
N HIS A 22 -4.32 -13.88 11.38
CA HIS A 22 -5.00 -13.79 12.68
C HIS A 22 -4.45 -14.84 13.65
N GLY A 23 -4.33 -16.10 13.21
CA GLY A 23 -3.77 -17.18 14.02
C GLY A 23 -2.31 -16.93 14.45
N ARG A 24 -1.47 -16.47 13.52
CA ARG A 24 -0.07 -16.14 13.82
C ARG A 24 0.05 -14.96 14.78
N TYR A 25 -0.79 -13.93 14.62
CA TYR A 25 -0.80 -12.80 15.53
C TYR A 25 -1.26 -13.18 16.93
N MET A 26 -2.29 -14.04 17.06
CA MET A 26 -2.70 -14.58 18.36
C MET A 26 -1.57 -15.37 19.02
N ARG A 27 -0.87 -16.25 18.28
CA ARG A 27 0.27 -17.01 18.81
C ARG A 27 1.43 -16.11 19.25
N ASP A 28 1.72 -15.05 18.50
CA ASP A 28 2.73 -14.06 18.87
C ASP A 28 2.37 -13.33 20.17
N LEU A 29 1.10 -12.93 20.34
CA LEU A 29 0.62 -12.32 21.58
C LEU A 29 0.69 -13.30 22.77
N GLU A 30 0.32 -14.57 22.58
CA GLU A 30 0.41 -15.61 23.60
C GLU A 30 1.87 -15.86 24.01
N ALA A 31 2.79 -15.96 23.04
CA ALA A 31 4.21 -16.17 23.30
C ALA A 31 4.84 -15.02 24.11
N ARG A 32 4.31 -13.80 23.97
CA ARG A 32 4.69 -12.61 24.75
C ARG A 32 3.91 -12.46 26.06
N GLY A 33 3.06 -13.42 26.42
CA GLY A 33 2.24 -13.39 27.63
C GLY A 33 1.15 -12.31 27.63
N ARG A 34 0.80 -11.78 26.45
CA ARG A 34 -0.17 -10.69 26.29
C ARG A 34 -1.59 -11.17 26.10
N LEU A 35 -1.78 -12.37 25.57
CA LEU A 35 -3.09 -12.95 25.25
C LEU A 35 -3.23 -14.32 25.91
N ASP A 36 -4.43 -14.59 26.41
CA ASP A 36 -4.91 -15.94 26.71
C ASP A 36 -6.16 -16.17 25.87
N ARG A 37 -6.05 -17.02 24.83
CA ARG A 37 -7.17 -17.28 23.92
C ARG A 37 -8.37 -17.94 24.62
N ALA A 38 -8.15 -18.74 25.66
CA ALA A 38 -9.24 -19.42 26.36
C ALA A 38 -10.05 -18.41 27.18
N VAL A 39 -9.39 -17.45 27.84
CA VAL A 39 -10.05 -16.38 28.58
C VAL A 39 -10.85 -15.45 27.66
N GLU A 40 -10.30 -15.16 26.48
CA GLU A 40 -10.92 -14.26 25.49
C GLU A 40 -11.90 -14.97 24.54
N PHE A 41 -12.17 -16.26 24.75
CA PHE A 41 -13.04 -17.09 23.90
C PHE A 41 -12.64 -17.10 22.41
N LEU A 42 -11.33 -17.02 22.14
CA LEU A 42 -10.75 -17.09 20.79
C LEU A 42 -10.45 -18.55 20.39
N PRO A 43 -10.49 -18.86 19.09
CA PRO A 43 -10.31 -20.23 18.63
C PRO A 43 -8.87 -20.74 18.79
N ASP A 44 -8.76 -22.00 19.19
CA ASP A 44 -7.48 -22.72 19.21
C ASP A 44 -6.98 -23.08 17.80
N ASP A 45 -5.77 -23.64 17.70
CA ASP A 45 -5.18 -23.96 16.41
C ASP A 45 -5.93 -25.09 15.66
N ALA A 46 -6.62 -26.00 16.36
CA ALA A 46 -7.42 -27.04 15.73
C ALA A 46 -8.68 -26.46 15.09
N GLN A 47 -9.37 -25.58 15.82
CA GLN A 47 -10.54 -24.84 15.34
C GLN A 47 -10.18 -23.93 14.16
N LEU A 48 -9.03 -23.24 14.23
CA LEU A 48 -8.52 -22.43 13.10
C LEU A 48 -8.29 -23.30 11.85
N ARG A 49 -7.69 -24.49 11.98
CA ARG A 49 -7.50 -25.41 10.85
C ARG A 49 -8.82 -25.85 10.24
N VAL A 50 -9.80 -26.23 11.07
CA VAL A 50 -11.14 -26.62 10.60
C VAL A 50 -11.81 -25.45 9.86
N ARG A 51 -11.70 -24.22 10.37
CA ARG A 51 -12.27 -23.04 9.69
C ARG A 51 -11.59 -22.78 8.35
N ALA A 52 -10.26 -22.88 8.29
CA ALA A 52 -9.51 -22.72 7.04
C ALA A 52 -9.95 -23.73 5.97
N GLN A 53 -10.18 -24.99 6.34
CA GLN A 53 -10.68 -26.04 5.43
C GLN A 53 -12.11 -25.79 4.90
N ASN A 54 -12.86 -24.89 5.54
CA ASN A 54 -14.24 -24.55 5.19
C ASN A 54 -14.37 -23.11 4.66
N ASP A 55 -13.26 -22.46 4.27
CA ASP A 55 -13.21 -21.06 3.82
C ASP A 55 -13.88 -20.07 4.80
N ARG A 56 -13.80 -20.36 6.10
CA ARG A 56 -14.32 -19.52 7.18
C ARG A 56 -13.19 -18.80 7.90
N GLY A 57 -13.47 -17.60 8.41
CA GLY A 57 -12.53 -16.80 9.19
C GLY A 57 -12.91 -16.66 10.66
N LEU A 58 -12.32 -15.66 11.32
CA LEU A 58 -12.79 -15.19 12.62
C LEU A 58 -14.17 -14.52 12.50
N THR A 59 -14.98 -14.66 13.54
CA THR A 59 -16.28 -14.01 13.67
C THR A 59 -16.13 -12.54 14.07
N ARG A 60 -17.18 -11.73 13.97
CA ARG A 60 -17.11 -10.30 14.37
C ARG A 60 -16.67 -10.10 15.83
N PRO A 61 -17.21 -10.85 16.83
CA PRO A 61 -16.75 -10.72 18.21
C PRO A 61 -15.26 -11.05 18.37
N GLU A 62 -14.79 -12.14 17.76
CA GLU A 62 -13.37 -12.55 17.79
C GLU A 62 -12.47 -11.51 17.12
N LEU A 63 -12.90 -10.92 15.99
CA LEU A 63 -12.20 -9.81 15.33
C LEU A 63 -12.16 -8.56 16.21
N ALA A 64 -13.22 -8.28 16.97
CA ALA A 64 -13.26 -7.14 17.89
C ALA A 64 -12.25 -7.28 19.03
N VAL A 65 -12.12 -8.49 19.59
CA VAL A 65 -11.07 -8.82 20.56
C VAL A 65 -9.70 -8.61 19.94
N LEU A 66 -9.44 -9.20 18.77
CA LEU A 66 -8.13 -9.10 18.11
C LEU A 66 -7.77 -7.65 17.74
N LEU A 67 -8.77 -6.84 17.34
CA LEU A 67 -8.61 -5.42 17.07
C LEU A 67 -8.25 -4.62 18.33
N ALA A 68 -8.85 -4.96 19.48
CA ALA A 68 -8.51 -4.34 20.76
C ALA A 68 -7.06 -4.66 21.16
N TYR A 69 -6.65 -5.93 21.05
CA TYR A 69 -5.26 -6.34 21.30
C TYR A 69 -4.27 -5.66 20.36
N ALA A 70 -4.60 -5.54 19.07
CA ALA A 70 -3.78 -4.82 18.10
C ALA A 70 -3.53 -3.36 18.49
N LYS A 71 -4.57 -2.68 19.01
CA LYS A 71 -4.45 -1.30 19.48
C LYS A 71 -3.63 -1.20 20.75
N LEU A 72 -3.86 -2.07 21.73
CA LEU A 72 -3.11 -2.07 23.00
C LEU A 72 -1.63 -2.34 22.74
N ASP A 73 -1.33 -3.36 21.92
CA ASP A 73 0.02 -3.76 21.57
C ASP A 73 0.79 -2.64 20.88
N LEU A 74 0.14 -2.00 19.89
CA LEU A 74 0.73 -0.87 19.20
C LEU A 74 0.91 0.36 20.10
N LYS A 75 -0.05 0.67 20.97
CA LYS A 75 0.07 1.82 21.89
C LYS A 75 1.27 1.69 22.82
N ASP A 76 1.52 0.50 23.37
CA ASP A 76 2.68 0.28 24.24
C ASP A 76 3.99 0.52 23.48
N GLU A 77 4.11 0.03 22.25
CA GLU A 77 5.29 0.24 21.40
C GLU A 77 5.47 1.72 21.02
N LEU A 78 4.38 2.41 20.68
CA LEU A 78 4.42 3.83 20.33
C LEU A 78 4.81 4.70 21.53
N LEU A 79 4.24 4.43 22.71
CA LEU A 79 4.57 5.14 23.95
C LEU A 79 6.04 4.97 24.36
N ALA A 80 6.64 3.82 24.05
CA ALA A 80 8.06 3.56 24.29
C ALA A 80 9.00 4.23 23.26
N SER A 81 8.45 4.79 22.18
CA SER A 81 9.21 5.43 21.10
C SER A 81 9.26 6.96 21.21
N ALA A 82 10.07 7.59 20.35
CA ALA A 82 10.10 9.03 20.18
C ALA A 82 8.99 9.56 19.25
N LEU A 83 8.25 8.68 18.55
CA LEU A 83 7.27 9.08 17.54
C LEU A 83 6.18 10.02 18.08
N PRO A 84 5.58 9.79 19.26
CA PRO A 84 4.54 10.70 19.79
C PRO A 84 5.06 12.11 20.11
N ASP A 85 6.38 12.31 20.19
CA ASP A 85 6.97 13.62 20.44
C ASP A 85 7.17 14.47 19.19
N ASP A 86 7.13 13.86 18.01
CA ASP A 86 7.41 14.54 16.74
C ASP A 86 6.52 15.80 16.60
N PRO A 87 7.10 16.99 16.32
CA PRO A 87 6.35 18.23 16.16
C PRO A 87 5.24 18.16 15.09
N HIS A 88 5.35 17.23 14.13
CA HIS A 88 4.32 17.00 13.12
C HIS A 88 2.93 16.75 13.74
N PHE A 89 2.88 16.05 14.88
CA PHE A 89 1.62 15.68 15.55
C PHE A 89 1.03 16.76 16.45
N ALA A 90 1.56 17.98 16.43
CA ALA A 90 1.01 19.11 17.19
C ALA A 90 -0.44 19.42 16.79
N ASN A 91 -0.79 19.28 15.50
CA ASN A 91 -2.14 19.48 14.99
C ASN A 91 -3.07 18.32 15.35
N GLU A 92 -2.59 17.08 15.28
CA GLU A 92 -3.30 15.89 15.76
C GLU A 92 -3.65 15.99 17.26
N LEU A 93 -2.75 16.54 18.07
CA LEU A 93 -3.06 16.81 19.48
C LEU A 93 -4.19 17.83 19.61
N ALA A 94 -4.13 18.93 18.84
CA ALA A 94 -5.14 19.97 18.89
C ALA A 94 -6.52 19.46 18.46
N SER A 95 -6.61 18.59 17.44
CA SER A 95 -7.87 18.05 16.94
C SER A 95 -8.57 17.10 17.92
N TYR A 96 -7.86 16.58 18.92
CA TYR A 96 -8.45 15.80 20.01
C TYR A 96 -9.28 16.68 20.96
N PHE A 97 -8.91 17.94 21.14
CA PHE A 97 -9.60 18.85 22.06
C PHE A 97 -10.74 19.62 21.37
N PRO A 98 -11.77 20.04 22.12
CA PRO A 98 -12.81 20.90 21.58
C PRO A 98 -12.23 22.20 21.00
N ALA A 99 -12.74 22.67 19.86
CA ALA A 99 -12.22 23.85 19.16
C ALA A 99 -12.08 25.10 20.05
N LYS A 100 -13.03 25.32 20.97
CA LYS A 100 -12.97 26.43 21.94
C LYS A 100 -11.78 26.34 22.90
N ALA A 101 -11.35 25.14 23.26
CA ALA A 101 -10.17 24.93 24.11
C ALA A 101 -8.89 25.19 23.33
N VAL A 102 -8.82 24.76 22.06
CA VAL A 102 -7.69 25.03 21.16
C VAL A 102 -7.48 26.53 20.94
N GLU A 103 -8.57 27.28 20.72
CA GLU A 103 -8.52 28.73 20.52
C GLU A 103 -8.04 29.49 21.77
N ARG A 104 -8.52 29.09 22.95
CA ARG A 104 -8.30 29.84 24.21
C ARG A 104 -7.05 29.45 24.97
N LEU A 105 -6.60 28.20 24.84
CA LEU A 105 -5.53 27.61 25.65
C LEU A 105 -4.44 26.91 24.81
N PRO A 106 -3.94 27.52 23.71
CA PRO A 106 -3.03 26.82 22.79
C PRO A 106 -1.69 26.43 23.44
N LYS A 107 -1.19 27.21 24.41
CA LYS A 107 0.08 26.92 25.10
C LYS A 107 -0.07 25.76 26.07
N GLU A 108 -1.16 25.74 26.83
CA GLU A 108 -1.47 24.73 27.83
C GLU A 108 -1.64 23.36 27.17
N LEU A 109 -2.29 23.31 26.00
CA LEU A 109 -2.43 22.07 25.22
C LEU A 109 -1.09 21.52 24.74
N GLN A 110 -0.15 22.37 24.30
CA GLN A 110 1.19 21.92 23.91
C GLN A 110 1.98 21.34 25.09
N SER A 111 1.80 21.90 26.30
CA SER A 111 2.40 21.41 27.54
C SER A 111 1.57 20.34 28.27
N HIS A 112 0.52 19.79 27.63
CA HIS A 112 -0.41 18.89 28.29
C HIS A 112 0.30 17.63 28.80
N ARG A 113 0.10 17.28 30.08
CA ARG A 113 0.78 16.15 30.74
C ARG A 113 0.55 14.81 30.02
N LEU A 114 -0.60 14.64 29.38
CA LEU A 114 -0.95 13.43 28.63
C LEU A 114 -0.75 13.57 27.11
N ARG A 115 0.04 14.55 26.65
CA ARG A 115 0.25 14.78 25.21
C ARG A 115 0.70 13.50 24.50
N ARG A 116 1.68 12.79 25.07
CA ARG A 116 2.23 11.56 24.50
C ARG A 116 1.17 10.47 24.39
N GLU A 117 0.39 10.30 25.45
CA GLU A 117 -0.68 9.31 25.56
C GLU A 117 -1.81 9.58 24.57
N ILE A 118 -2.22 10.85 24.42
CA ILE A 118 -3.26 11.26 23.48
C ILE A 118 -2.79 11.03 22.04
N VAL A 119 -1.59 11.50 21.67
CA VAL A 119 -1.04 11.31 20.32
C VAL A 119 -0.92 9.82 20.01
N THR A 120 -0.40 9.02 20.95
CA THR A 120 -0.29 7.57 20.79
C THR A 120 -1.64 6.91 20.56
N ASP A 121 -2.66 7.27 21.35
CA ASP A 121 -4.01 6.73 21.20
C ASP A 121 -4.61 7.06 19.82
N VAL A 122 -4.46 8.31 19.38
CA VAL A 122 -4.93 8.78 18.06
C VAL A 122 -4.24 8.01 16.93
N LEU A 123 -2.91 7.91 16.96
CA LEU A 123 -2.13 7.23 15.91
C LEU A 123 -2.44 5.74 15.83
N ALA A 124 -2.50 5.05 16.97
CA ALA A 124 -2.80 3.62 17.00
C ALA A 124 -4.23 3.35 16.48
N ASN A 125 -5.22 4.14 16.91
CA ASN A 125 -6.58 4.01 16.41
C ASN A 125 -6.68 4.28 14.92
N ARG A 126 -6.02 5.33 14.42
CA ARG A 126 -6.02 5.73 13.00
C ARG A 126 -5.54 4.59 12.10
N ILE A 127 -4.35 4.05 12.38
CA ILE A 127 -3.75 2.99 11.57
C ILE A 127 -4.53 1.68 11.66
N VAL A 128 -4.89 1.25 12.88
CA VAL A 128 -5.59 -0.02 13.07
C VAL A 128 -7.00 0.04 12.47
N ASN A 129 -7.69 1.17 12.58
CA ASN A 129 -9.02 1.31 11.98
C ASN A 129 -8.97 1.32 10.45
N LEU A 130 -7.93 1.88 9.85
CA LEU A 130 -7.80 1.95 8.40
C LEU A 130 -7.32 0.63 7.78
N ALA A 131 -6.34 -0.03 8.40
CA ALA A 131 -5.61 -1.14 7.78
C ALA A 131 -5.96 -2.53 8.34
N GLY A 132 -6.67 -2.57 9.49
CA GLY A 132 -7.11 -3.78 10.16
C GLY A 132 -6.15 -4.27 11.27
N PRO A 133 -6.55 -5.32 12.02
CA PRO A 133 -5.88 -5.73 13.26
C PRO A 133 -4.47 -6.30 13.03
N VAL A 134 -4.22 -6.94 11.89
CA VAL A 134 -2.95 -7.63 11.62
C VAL A 134 -2.02 -6.84 10.70
N PHE A 135 -2.38 -5.61 10.33
CA PHE A 135 -1.56 -4.80 9.41
C PHE A 135 -0.15 -4.57 9.96
N VAL A 136 -0.04 -4.01 11.16
CA VAL A 136 1.27 -3.68 11.75
C VAL A 136 2.10 -4.93 11.98
N ALA A 137 1.51 -5.99 12.56
CA ALA A 137 2.19 -7.26 12.77
C ALA A 137 2.76 -7.85 11.46
N ARG A 138 2.01 -7.79 10.36
CA ARG A 138 2.49 -8.23 9.03
C ARG A 138 3.65 -7.39 8.52
N MET A 139 3.56 -6.07 8.66
CA MET A 139 4.62 -5.15 8.25
C MET A 139 5.92 -5.43 9.03
N LYS A 140 5.82 -5.60 10.35
CA LYS A 140 6.95 -5.97 11.22
C LYS A 140 7.58 -7.30 10.81
N GLU A 141 6.76 -8.33 10.60
CA GLU A 141 7.24 -9.64 10.15
C GLU A 141 7.98 -9.57 8.81
N MET A 142 7.48 -8.77 7.87
CA MET A 142 8.05 -8.68 6.53
C MET A 142 9.35 -7.88 6.46
N THR A 143 9.52 -6.89 7.33
CA THR A 143 10.57 -5.87 7.20
C THR A 143 11.54 -5.84 8.37
N GLY A 144 11.19 -6.44 9.51
CA GLY A 144 11.92 -6.29 10.77
C GLY A 144 11.74 -4.93 11.43
N ALA A 145 10.94 -4.02 10.85
CA ALA A 145 10.68 -2.70 11.40
C ALA A 145 9.90 -2.77 12.72
N SER A 146 10.03 -1.73 13.54
CA SER A 146 9.24 -1.51 14.75
C SER A 146 7.82 -1.01 14.43
N GLY A 147 6.88 -1.14 15.39
CA GLY A 147 5.54 -0.56 15.24
C GLY A 147 5.57 0.96 15.00
N ALA A 148 6.52 1.67 15.61
CA ALA A 148 6.71 3.11 15.41
C ALA A 148 7.13 3.46 13.97
N GLU A 149 8.06 2.70 13.39
CA GLU A 149 8.46 2.90 11.98
C GLU A 149 7.29 2.61 11.03
N VAL A 150 6.52 1.56 11.28
CA VAL A 150 5.32 1.23 10.48
C VAL A 150 4.28 2.36 10.56
N VAL A 151 4.02 2.92 11.74
CA VAL A 151 3.09 4.04 11.90
C VAL A 151 3.62 5.30 11.22
N ARG A 152 4.92 5.60 11.34
CA ARG A 152 5.56 6.73 10.66
C ARG A 152 5.32 6.69 9.16
N VAL A 153 5.65 5.59 8.49
CA VAL A 153 5.48 5.49 7.03
C VAL A 153 4.01 5.51 6.62
N SER A 154 3.12 5.03 7.48
CA SER A 154 1.68 5.05 7.21
C SER A 154 1.12 6.47 7.27
N VAL A 155 1.60 7.30 8.21
CA VAL A 155 1.27 8.73 8.28
C VAL A 155 1.78 9.46 7.02
N VAL A 156 3.01 9.16 6.58
CA VAL A 156 3.55 9.72 5.32
C VAL A 156 2.67 9.32 4.13
N ALA A 157 2.30 8.04 4.02
CA ALA A 157 1.45 7.55 2.94
C ALA A 157 0.06 8.22 2.96
N GLU A 158 -0.59 8.28 4.12
CA GLU A 158 -1.89 8.95 4.26
C GLU A 158 -1.82 10.43 3.90
N GLY A 159 -0.79 11.13 4.38
CA GLY A 159 -0.57 12.54 4.09
C GLY A 159 -0.20 12.82 2.63
N ALA A 160 0.54 11.92 1.96
CA ALA A 160 0.92 12.10 0.57
C ALA A 160 -0.27 11.87 -0.39
N PHE A 161 -1.12 10.88 -0.10
CA PHE A 161 -2.24 10.48 -0.96
C PHE A 161 -3.59 11.09 -0.55
N ASP A 162 -3.62 11.87 0.53
CA ASP A 162 -4.85 12.44 1.08
C ASP A 162 -5.93 11.39 1.38
N LEU A 163 -5.50 10.25 1.95
CA LEU A 163 -6.41 9.12 2.17
C LEU A 163 -7.55 9.48 3.14
N SER A 164 -7.37 10.48 4.01
CA SER A 164 -8.44 10.99 4.87
C SER A 164 -9.57 11.64 4.05
N ALA A 165 -9.24 12.45 3.03
CA ALA A 165 -10.23 13.06 2.14
C ALA A 165 -10.95 12.00 1.28
N LEU A 166 -10.19 11.04 0.74
CA LEU A 166 -10.76 9.92 0.00
C LEU A 166 -11.70 9.08 0.88
N LYS A 167 -11.28 8.76 2.10
CA LYS A 167 -12.12 8.04 3.08
C LYS A 167 -13.42 8.80 3.34
N ALA A 168 -13.36 10.12 3.54
CA ALA A 168 -14.56 10.93 3.78
C ALA A 168 -15.55 10.89 2.60
N ARG A 169 -15.05 10.85 1.34
CA ARG A 169 -15.90 10.66 0.16
C ARG A 169 -16.59 9.29 0.15
N VAL A 170 -15.87 8.24 0.55
CA VAL A 170 -16.44 6.88 0.70
C VAL A 170 -17.44 6.82 1.87
N ASP A 171 -17.13 7.44 3.02
CA ASP A 171 -18.04 7.52 4.18
C ASP A 171 -19.37 8.20 3.78
N ALA A 172 -19.33 9.21 2.89
CA ALA A 172 -20.51 9.93 2.42
C ALA A 172 -21.47 9.11 1.55
N LEU A 173 -21.09 7.88 1.17
CA LEU A 173 -21.93 6.91 0.47
C LEU A 173 -22.72 5.98 1.40
N ASP A 174 -22.58 6.14 2.72
CA ASP A 174 -23.34 5.36 3.70
C ASP A 174 -24.85 5.49 3.46
N GLY A 175 -25.52 4.34 3.39
CA GLY A 175 -26.94 4.23 3.05
C GLY A 175 -27.32 4.62 1.60
N LYS A 176 -26.35 4.92 0.72
CA LYS A 176 -26.58 5.29 -0.69
C LYS A 176 -26.19 4.20 -1.68
N VAL A 177 -25.21 3.38 -1.34
CA VAL A 177 -24.75 2.23 -2.14
C VAL A 177 -24.80 0.95 -1.28
N ASP A 178 -24.69 -0.20 -1.93
CA ASP A 178 -24.60 -1.47 -1.20
C ASP A 178 -23.37 -1.50 -0.27
N ALA A 179 -23.55 -2.03 0.94
CA ALA A 179 -22.48 -2.09 1.94
C ALA A 179 -21.26 -2.88 1.44
N ALA A 180 -21.44 -3.91 0.60
CA ALA A 180 -20.33 -4.66 0.01
C ALA A 180 -19.50 -3.79 -0.94
N ALA A 181 -20.15 -2.91 -1.72
CA ALA A 181 -19.45 -1.97 -2.59
C ALA A 181 -18.61 -0.98 -1.75
N GLN A 182 -19.18 -0.43 -0.69
CA GLN A 182 -18.46 0.48 0.22
C GLN A 182 -17.27 -0.22 0.91
N ILE A 183 -17.48 -1.44 1.43
CA ILE A 183 -16.42 -2.28 2.04
C ILE A 183 -15.31 -2.60 1.02
N SER A 184 -15.66 -2.81 -0.25
CA SER A 184 -14.67 -3.06 -1.31
C SER A 184 -13.76 -1.85 -1.54
N MET A 185 -14.31 -0.62 -1.52
CA MET A 185 -13.50 0.61 -1.67
C MET A 185 -12.55 0.81 -0.48
N TYR A 186 -12.96 0.54 0.76
CA TYR A 186 -12.03 0.57 1.90
C TYR A 186 -10.96 -0.52 1.81
N THR A 187 -11.30 -1.66 1.21
CA THR A 187 -10.30 -2.71 0.94
C THR A 187 -9.24 -2.22 -0.04
N ASP A 188 -9.64 -1.51 -1.10
CA ASP A 188 -8.71 -0.92 -2.07
C ASP A 188 -7.78 0.12 -1.41
N ILE A 189 -8.33 0.99 -0.56
CA ILE A 189 -7.55 1.97 0.23
C ILE A 189 -6.55 1.25 1.15
N ALA A 190 -6.96 0.18 1.83
CA ALA A 190 -6.09 -0.58 2.72
C ALA A 190 -4.99 -1.34 1.96
N GLU A 191 -5.27 -1.85 0.75
CA GLU A 191 -4.24 -2.47 -0.10
C GLU A 191 -3.24 -1.44 -0.62
N LEU A 192 -3.70 -0.24 -0.99
CA LEU A 192 -2.80 0.86 -1.35
C LEU A 192 -1.89 1.22 -0.16
N LEU A 193 -2.45 1.39 1.04
CA LEU A 193 -1.66 1.70 2.24
C LEU A 193 -0.61 0.62 2.54
N ARG A 194 -0.93 -0.66 2.35
CA ARG A 194 0.06 -1.76 2.50
C ARG A 194 1.21 -1.64 1.54
N ARG A 195 0.91 -1.41 0.26
CA ARG A 195 1.93 -1.23 -0.77
C ARG A 195 2.82 -0.01 -0.49
N LEU A 196 2.20 1.12 -0.13
CA LEU A 196 2.92 2.35 0.18
C LEU A 196 3.77 2.19 1.44
N GLY A 197 3.24 1.59 2.50
CA GLY A 197 3.97 1.33 3.73
C GLY A 197 5.24 0.51 3.50
N LEU A 198 5.17 -0.56 2.69
CA LEU A 198 6.34 -1.37 2.35
C LEU A 198 7.37 -0.54 1.58
N TRP A 199 6.91 0.22 0.60
CA TRP A 199 7.78 1.06 -0.21
C TRP A 199 8.49 2.12 0.64
N PHE A 200 7.75 2.85 1.48
CA PHE A 200 8.29 3.90 2.33
C PHE A 200 9.29 3.35 3.36
N LEU A 201 9.03 2.20 3.97
CA LEU A 201 9.99 1.56 4.89
C LEU A 201 11.31 1.23 4.20
N ALA A 202 11.26 0.81 2.94
CA ALA A 202 12.44 0.40 2.19
C ALA A 202 13.20 1.58 1.54
N ASN A 203 12.54 2.70 1.27
CA ASN A 203 13.08 3.75 0.38
C ASN A 203 13.16 5.14 1.03
N VAL A 204 12.59 5.35 2.22
CA VAL A 204 12.65 6.63 2.94
C VAL A 204 13.39 6.43 4.27
N PRO A 205 14.39 7.29 4.59
CA PRO A 205 15.08 7.23 5.88
C PRO A 205 14.11 7.33 7.06
N ALA A 206 14.38 6.57 8.12
CA ALA A 206 13.53 6.52 9.31
C ALA A 206 13.41 7.88 10.04
N ASP A 207 14.40 8.76 9.89
CA ASP A 207 14.48 10.10 10.47
C ASP A 207 14.05 11.23 9.50
N ALA A 208 13.61 10.90 8.29
CA ALA A 208 13.20 11.89 7.30
C ALA A 208 12.01 12.73 7.77
N ASP A 209 12.10 14.06 7.70
CA ASP A 209 11.04 14.98 8.15
C ASP A 209 9.70 14.71 7.46
N PHE A 210 8.60 14.69 8.24
CA PHE A 210 7.27 14.39 7.74
C PHE A 210 6.80 15.39 6.69
N ALA A 211 6.94 16.70 6.95
CA ALA A 211 6.34 17.74 6.12
C ALA A 211 6.98 17.78 4.72
N SER A 212 8.30 17.74 4.66
CA SER A 212 9.05 17.71 3.39
C SER A 212 8.82 16.40 2.63
N THR A 213 8.79 15.26 3.32
CA THR A 213 8.51 13.95 2.72
C THR A 213 7.10 13.92 2.12
N ILE A 214 6.07 14.28 2.90
CA ILE A 214 4.68 14.35 2.42
C ILE A 214 4.56 15.28 1.22
N LYS A 215 5.18 16.47 1.28
CA LYS A 215 5.14 17.46 0.18
C LYS A 215 5.75 16.90 -1.10
N LEU A 216 6.89 16.21 -1.02
CA LEU A 216 7.57 15.61 -2.17
C LEU A 216 6.64 14.62 -2.89
N TYR A 217 6.12 13.63 -2.15
CA TYR A 217 5.31 12.57 -2.75
C TYR A 217 3.93 13.05 -3.18
N ARG A 218 3.29 13.96 -2.42
CA ARG A 218 2.03 14.60 -2.82
C ARG A 218 2.19 15.35 -4.14
N SER A 219 3.27 16.10 -4.32
CA SER A 219 3.53 16.83 -5.59
C SER A 219 3.65 15.87 -6.78
N GLY A 220 4.27 14.70 -6.58
CA GLY A 220 4.35 13.65 -7.60
C GLY A 220 2.98 13.05 -7.94
N ILE A 221 2.14 12.81 -6.94
CA ILE A 221 0.78 12.27 -7.12
C ILE A 221 -0.10 13.27 -7.87
N GLU A 222 -0.12 14.53 -7.45
CA GLU A 222 -0.89 15.59 -8.12
C GLU A 222 -0.48 15.77 -9.59
N ALA A 223 0.81 15.62 -9.90
CA ALA A 223 1.30 15.70 -11.27
C ALA A 223 0.85 14.52 -12.15
N LEU A 224 0.46 13.39 -11.55
CA LEU A 224 -0.02 12.20 -12.27
C LEU A 224 -1.56 12.15 -12.39
N LYS A 225 -2.29 12.89 -11.57
CA LYS A 225 -3.77 12.94 -11.61
C LYS A 225 -4.27 13.33 -13.01
N GLY A 226 -5.22 12.56 -13.54
CA GLY A 226 -5.80 12.77 -14.87
C GLY A 226 -4.85 12.47 -16.05
N THR A 227 -3.65 11.92 -15.82
CA THR A 227 -2.67 11.68 -16.89
C THR A 227 -2.59 10.23 -17.36
N PHE A 228 -3.15 9.28 -16.59
CA PHE A 228 -2.95 7.84 -16.79
C PHE A 228 -3.44 7.34 -18.14
N GLU A 229 -4.53 7.89 -18.69
CA GLU A 229 -5.08 7.44 -19.98
C GLU A 229 -4.04 7.45 -21.11
N GLY A 230 -3.10 8.40 -21.09
CA GLY A 230 -2.02 8.51 -22.07
C GLY A 230 -0.69 7.88 -21.65
N LEU A 231 -0.63 7.18 -20.51
CA LEU A 231 0.60 6.60 -19.95
C LEU A 231 0.54 5.09 -19.86
N ILE A 232 -0.58 4.53 -19.42
CA ILE A 232 -0.68 3.13 -19.02
C ILE A 232 -0.80 2.16 -20.20
N SER A 233 -0.42 0.90 -19.98
CA SER A 233 -0.58 -0.15 -20.97
C SER A 233 -2.06 -0.52 -21.18
N SER A 234 -2.38 -1.19 -22.29
CA SER A 234 -3.73 -1.70 -22.55
C SER A 234 -4.22 -2.65 -21.45
N TYR A 235 -3.29 -3.41 -20.85
CA TYR A 235 -3.57 -4.33 -19.75
C TYR A 235 -3.99 -3.58 -18.49
N GLU A 236 -3.23 -2.58 -18.06
CA GLU A 236 -3.57 -1.74 -16.91
C GLU A 236 -4.85 -0.94 -17.16
N ARG A 237 -5.08 -0.47 -18.40
CA ARG A 237 -6.29 0.24 -18.79
C ARG A 237 -7.53 -0.64 -18.68
N GLU A 238 -7.46 -1.89 -19.14
CA GLU A 238 -8.57 -2.84 -19.06
C GLU A 238 -8.96 -3.13 -17.61
N ASP A 239 -7.98 -3.47 -16.76
CA ASP A 239 -8.19 -3.71 -15.32
C ASP A 239 -8.82 -2.49 -14.63
N THR A 240 -8.32 -1.29 -14.93
CA THR A 240 -8.78 -0.02 -14.33
C THR A 240 -10.22 0.29 -14.75
N LEU A 241 -10.52 0.23 -16.05
CA LEU A 241 -11.86 0.50 -16.58
C LEU A 241 -12.88 -0.53 -16.09
N ALA A 242 -12.48 -1.80 -15.97
CA ALA A 242 -13.34 -2.85 -15.42
C ALA A 242 -13.74 -2.54 -13.97
N ARG A 243 -12.78 -2.09 -13.14
CA ARG A 243 -13.05 -1.71 -11.75
C ARG A 243 -13.93 -0.46 -11.65
N ILE A 244 -13.71 0.54 -12.49
CA ILE A 244 -14.57 1.74 -12.56
C ILE A 244 -16.01 1.35 -12.91
N ALA A 245 -16.19 0.55 -13.95
CA ALA A 245 -17.52 0.10 -14.39
C ALA A 245 -18.25 -0.74 -13.32
N GLU A 246 -17.52 -1.57 -12.57
CA GLU A 246 -18.06 -2.32 -11.43
C GLU A 246 -18.62 -1.39 -10.35
N LEU A 247 -17.88 -0.35 -9.98
CA LEU A 247 -18.27 0.62 -8.94
C LEU A 247 -19.45 1.51 -9.41
N GLU A 248 -19.42 1.98 -10.65
CA GLU A 248 -20.54 2.75 -11.22
C GLU A 248 -21.83 1.94 -11.27
N LYS A 249 -21.74 0.66 -11.65
CA LYS A 249 -22.88 -0.26 -11.62
C LYS A 249 -23.43 -0.45 -10.20
N ALA A 250 -22.60 -0.32 -9.17
CA ALA A 250 -22.99 -0.35 -7.77
C ALA A 250 -23.54 1.01 -7.26
N GLY A 251 -23.65 2.03 -8.12
CA GLY A 251 -24.20 3.35 -7.79
C GLY A 251 -23.16 4.36 -7.27
N VAL A 252 -21.87 4.04 -7.35
CA VAL A 252 -20.80 4.98 -6.98
C VAL A 252 -20.69 6.08 -8.05
N PRO A 253 -20.62 7.37 -7.66
CA PRO A 253 -20.38 8.46 -8.60
C PRO A 253 -19.09 8.26 -9.42
N HIS A 254 -19.12 8.60 -10.71
CA HIS A 254 -18.00 8.41 -11.65
C HIS A 254 -16.67 8.98 -11.14
N ASP A 255 -16.70 10.18 -10.58
CA ASP A 255 -15.52 10.87 -10.04
C ASP A 255 -14.88 10.16 -8.84
N LEU A 256 -15.63 9.36 -8.09
CA LEU A 256 -15.10 8.53 -7.01
C LEU A 256 -14.72 7.14 -7.51
N ALA A 257 -15.50 6.58 -8.44
CA ALA A 257 -15.19 5.31 -9.08
C ALA A 257 -13.85 5.38 -9.84
N ASP A 258 -13.59 6.47 -10.57
CA ASP A 258 -12.32 6.75 -11.24
C ASP A 258 -11.15 6.84 -10.25
N GLU A 259 -11.30 7.61 -9.17
CA GLU A 259 -10.25 7.76 -8.16
C GLU A 259 -9.93 6.42 -7.46
N ILE A 260 -10.94 5.63 -7.08
CA ILE A 260 -10.74 4.31 -6.48
C ILE A 260 -10.14 3.32 -7.50
N GLY A 261 -10.65 3.30 -8.73
CA GLY A 261 -10.16 2.43 -9.80
C GLY A 261 -8.70 2.67 -10.14
N ALA A 262 -8.24 3.92 -10.02
CA ALA A 262 -6.86 4.31 -10.29
C ALA A 262 -5.87 4.06 -9.12
N LEU A 263 -6.33 3.70 -7.91
CA LEU A 263 -5.44 3.50 -6.75
C LEU A 263 -4.27 2.53 -7.01
N PRO A 264 -4.45 1.38 -7.70
CA PRO A 264 -3.33 0.50 -8.03
C PRO A 264 -2.25 1.19 -8.88
N LEU A 265 -2.65 2.06 -9.80
CA LEU A 265 -1.73 2.86 -10.63
C LEU A 265 -1.01 3.89 -9.78
N PHE A 266 -1.73 4.59 -8.91
CA PHE A 266 -1.17 5.55 -7.95
C PHE A 266 -0.17 4.91 -6.98
N GLY A 267 -0.27 3.60 -6.72
CA GLY A 267 0.77 2.86 -6.01
C GLY A 267 2.15 2.98 -6.67
N THR A 268 2.28 3.24 -7.97
CA THR A 268 3.58 3.46 -8.65
C THR A 268 4.17 4.84 -8.40
N SER A 269 3.37 5.80 -7.93
CA SER A 269 3.78 7.20 -7.85
C SER A 269 5.03 7.46 -6.98
N PRO A 270 5.30 6.72 -5.88
CA PRO A 270 6.53 6.96 -5.11
C PRO A 270 7.79 6.61 -5.90
N GLU A 271 7.73 5.58 -6.78
CA GLU A 271 8.84 5.19 -7.67
C GLU A 271 9.22 6.36 -8.59
N ILE A 272 8.20 6.95 -9.21
CA ILE A 272 8.33 8.03 -10.18
C ILE A 272 8.78 9.31 -9.49
N ALA A 273 8.15 9.67 -8.37
CA ALA A 273 8.47 10.88 -7.61
C ALA A 273 9.90 10.86 -7.07
N GLN A 274 10.35 9.73 -6.51
CA GLN A 274 11.72 9.57 -6.03
C GLN A 274 12.74 9.67 -7.16
N LEU A 275 12.48 9.00 -8.29
CA LEU A 275 13.40 9.02 -9.44
C LEU A 275 13.46 10.42 -10.08
N ALA A 276 12.33 11.11 -10.21
CA ALA A 276 12.25 12.48 -10.69
C ALA A 276 13.07 13.44 -9.81
N ALA A 277 12.86 13.38 -8.49
CA ALA A 277 13.58 14.24 -7.55
C ALA A 277 15.09 13.96 -7.52
N SER A 278 15.50 12.69 -7.49
CA SER A 278 16.93 12.32 -7.44
C SER A 278 17.71 12.69 -8.70
N ARG A 279 17.04 12.82 -9.86
CA ARG A 279 17.67 13.21 -11.13
C ARG A 279 17.39 14.65 -11.57
N GLY A 280 16.57 15.40 -10.81
CA GLY A 280 16.15 16.75 -11.21
C GLY A 280 15.31 16.77 -12.50
N LEU A 281 14.51 15.72 -12.73
CA LEU A 281 13.67 15.55 -13.91
C LEU A 281 12.19 15.86 -13.59
N SER A 282 11.38 16.15 -14.61
CA SER A 282 9.94 16.32 -14.43
C SER A 282 9.26 14.98 -14.16
N VAL A 283 8.20 14.99 -13.34
CA VAL A 283 7.40 13.78 -13.05
C VAL A 283 6.79 13.21 -14.33
N ASP A 284 6.31 14.07 -15.23
CA ASP A 284 5.70 13.69 -16.51
C ASP A 284 6.68 12.91 -17.42
N LEU A 285 7.93 13.39 -17.54
CA LEU A 285 9.00 12.73 -18.28
C LEU A 285 9.28 11.32 -17.70
N VAL A 286 9.46 11.24 -16.38
CA VAL A 286 9.79 9.98 -15.71
C VAL A 286 8.62 9.01 -15.82
N ALA A 287 7.38 9.47 -15.69
CA ALA A 287 6.18 8.66 -15.84
C ALA A 287 6.07 8.06 -17.25
N GLY A 288 6.31 8.87 -18.28
CA GLY A 288 6.34 8.42 -19.67
C GLY A 288 7.35 7.30 -19.91
N ALA A 289 8.55 7.42 -19.34
CA ALA A 289 9.55 6.35 -19.39
C ALA A 289 9.13 5.13 -18.55
N TYR A 290 8.63 5.34 -17.33
CA TYR A 290 8.30 4.28 -16.38
C TYR A 290 7.21 3.36 -16.90
N PHE A 291 6.07 3.91 -17.33
CA PHE A 291 4.97 3.11 -17.87
C PHE A 291 5.33 2.49 -19.22
N CYS A 292 6.10 3.18 -20.07
CA CYS A 292 6.56 2.60 -21.34
C CYS A 292 7.48 1.39 -21.11
N ILE A 293 8.41 1.46 -20.15
CA ILE A 293 9.22 0.30 -19.74
C ILE A 293 8.35 -0.83 -19.20
N GLY A 294 7.39 -0.53 -18.32
CA GLY A 294 6.47 -1.53 -17.76
C GLY A 294 5.74 -2.33 -18.84
N ALA A 295 5.20 -1.61 -19.82
CA ALA A 295 4.50 -2.17 -20.97
C ALA A 295 5.44 -2.98 -21.89
N LEU A 296 6.57 -2.38 -22.31
CA LEU A 296 7.47 -2.99 -23.29
C LEU A 296 8.22 -4.20 -22.72
N VAL A 297 8.51 -4.23 -21.43
CA VAL A 297 9.19 -5.35 -20.77
C VAL A 297 8.20 -6.44 -20.33
N GLY A 298 6.92 -6.11 -20.15
CA GLY A 298 5.88 -7.04 -19.71
C GLY A 298 5.71 -7.11 -18.19
N ILE A 299 6.24 -6.13 -17.45
CA ILE A 299 6.15 -6.06 -15.99
C ILE A 299 4.71 -5.85 -15.54
N ASP A 300 3.93 -5.05 -16.28
CA ASP A 300 2.52 -4.75 -15.96
C ASP A 300 1.68 -6.03 -15.93
N LYS A 301 1.81 -6.84 -16.99
CA LYS A 301 1.14 -8.12 -17.12
C LYS A 301 1.58 -9.11 -16.04
N LEU A 302 2.88 -9.17 -15.75
CA LEU A 302 3.43 -10.06 -14.72
C LEU A 302 2.90 -9.70 -13.32
N ARG A 303 2.85 -8.41 -12.97
CA ARG A 303 2.22 -7.92 -11.73
C ARG A 303 0.74 -8.29 -11.68
N GLY A 304 0.02 -8.14 -12.78
CA GLY A 304 -1.39 -8.54 -12.90
C GLY A 304 -1.63 -10.03 -12.68
N LEU A 305 -0.84 -10.88 -13.32
CA LEU A 305 -0.92 -12.33 -13.13
C LEU A 305 -0.61 -12.75 -11.69
N SER A 306 0.34 -12.08 -11.02
CA SER A 306 0.68 -12.39 -9.62
C SER A 306 -0.50 -12.18 -8.65
N ARG A 307 -1.43 -11.26 -8.96
CA ARG A 307 -2.64 -11.03 -8.15
C ARG A 307 -3.63 -12.19 -8.22
N ARG A 308 -3.53 -13.03 -9.24
CA ARG A 308 -4.43 -14.16 -9.50
C ARG A 308 -3.94 -15.48 -8.88
N ILE A 309 -2.79 -15.48 -8.22
CA ILE A 309 -2.27 -16.67 -7.55
C ILE A 309 -3.13 -16.96 -6.31
N VAL A 310 -3.80 -18.11 -6.31
CA VAL A 310 -4.72 -18.56 -5.24
C VAL A 310 -4.08 -19.63 -4.36
N GLY A 311 -4.71 -19.95 -3.22
CA GLY A 311 -4.31 -21.06 -2.36
C GLY A 311 -2.97 -20.91 -1.65
N LEU A 312 -2.44 -19.68 -1.57
CA LEU A 312 -1.13 -19.41 -0.99
C LEU A 312 -1.09 -19.71 0.50
N GLU A 313 -0.03 -20.38 0.98
CA GLU A 313 0.27 -20.46 2.41
C GLU A 313 0.91 -19.16 2.92
N HIS A 314 1.30 -19.13 4.19
CA HIS A 314 1.92 -17.94 4.80
C HIS A 314 3.18 -17.48 4.07
N TRP A 315 4.17 -18.37 3.97
CA TRP A 315 5.46 -18.07 3.34
C TRP A 315 5.30 -17.72 1.86
N ASP A 316 4.37 -18.37 1.18
CA ASP A 316 4.02 -18.08 -0.19
C ASP A 316 3.51 -16.65 -0.37
N ARG A 317 2.60 -16.19 0.50
CA ARG A 317 2.11 -14.80 0.47
C ARG A 317 3.22 -13.80 0.70
N LEU A 318 4.16 -14.10 1.59
CA LEU A 318 5.33 -13.25 1.82
C LEU A 318 6.23 -13.21 0.59
N ALA A 319 6.50 -14.37 -0.01
CA ALA A 319 7.31 -14.48 -1.23
C ALA A 319 6.67 -13.69 -2.39
N VAL A 320 5.38 -13.87 -2.66
CA VAL A 320 4.66 -13.14 -3.72
C VAL A 320 4.69 -11.63 -3.49
N ARG A 321 4.55 -11.17 -2.24
CA ARG A 321 4.68 -9.73 -1.92
C ARG A 321 6.10 -9.23 -2.21
N ARG A 322 7.12 -9.94 -1.74
CA ARG A 322 8.51 -9.56 -1.97
C ARG A 322 8.86 -9.53 -3.46
N LEU A 323 8.42 -10.52 -4.22
CA LEU A 323 8.61 -10.58 -5.66
C LEU A 323 7.91 -9.40 -6.36
N ASN A 324 6.72 -8.99 -5.92
CA ASN A 324 6.08 -7.79 -6.45
C ASN A 324 6.89 -6.53 -6.16
N ASP A 325 7.39 -6.34 -4.94
CA ASP A 325 8.25 -5.20 -4.60
C ASP A 325 9.55 -5.19 -5.43
N ASP A 326 10.15 -6.36 -5.66
CA ASP A 326 11.31 -6.52 -6.54
C ASP A 326 10.99 -6.09 -7.98
N LEU A 327 9.79 -6.35 -8.50
CA LEU A 327 9.37 -5.89 -9.84
C LEU A 327 9.26 -4.37 -9.93
N PHE A 328 8.69 -3.72 -8.91
CA PHE A 328 8.63 -2.26 -8.87
C PHE A 328 10.04 -1.64 -8.83
N ALA A 329 10.92 -2.17 -7.98
CA ALA A 329 12.31 -1.73 -7.90
C ALA A 329 13.07 -1.95 -9.22
N ALA A 330 12.86 -3.10 -9.88
CA ALA A 330 13.45 -3.38 -11.18
C ALA A 330 12.93 -2.42 -12.27
N GLN A 331 11.63 -2.13 -12.31
CA GLN A 331 11.05 -1.16 -13.25
C GLN A 331 11.64 0.24 -13.02
N ARG A 332 11.79 0.68 -11.78
CA ARG A 332 12.46 1.96 -11.45
C ARG A 332 13.92 1.98 -11.92
N ALA A 333 14.67 0.89 -11.72
CA ALA A 333 16.06 0.78 -12.16
C ALA A 333 16.19 0.82 -13.69
N LEU A 334 15.35 0.07 -14.41
CA LEU A 334 15.28 0.08 -15.88
C LEU A 334 14.89 1.46 -16.42
N THR A 335 13.93 2.13 -15.76
CA THR A 335 13.53 3.51 -16.10
C THR A 335 14.70 4.47 -15.93
N SER A 336 15.42 4.38 -14.82
CA SER A 336 16.65 5.16 -14.56
C SER A 336 17.69 4.93 -15.65
N ASP A 337 17.91 3.67 -16.05
CA ASP A 337 18.86 3.33 -17.12
C ASP A 337 18.42 3.93 -18.47
N ALA A 338 17.15 3.76 -18.84
CA ALA A 338 16.57 4.33 -20.05
C ALA A 338 16.69 5.87 -20.11
N LEU A 339 16.38 6.56 -19.01
CA LEU A 339 16.51 8.01 -18.92
C LEU A 339 17.97 8.50 -19.02
N SER A 340 18.96 7.62 -18.80
CA SER A 340 20.37 7.95 -19.00
C SER A 340 20.76 8.08 -20.49
N LEU A 341 19.87 7.65 -21.40
CA LEU A 341 20.04 7.79 -22.84
C LEU A 341 19.51 9.12 -23.39
N LEU A 342 18.83 9.92 -22.55
CA LEU A 342 18.31 11.23 -22.97
C LEU A 342 19.45 12.21 -23.22
N ASP A 343 19.34 12.97 -24.31
CA ASP A 343 20.15 14.15 -24.50
C ASP A 343 19.64 15.27 -23.57
N THR A 344 20.41 15.57 -22.52
CA THR A 344 20.09 16.55 -21.48
C THR A 344 20.08 17.99 -21.98
N LYS A 345 20.44 18.22 -23.25
CA LYS A 345 20.47 19.57 -23.86
C LYS A 345 19.12 20.04 -24.41
N LYS A 346 18.10 19.19 -24.48
CA LYS A 346 16.75 19.61 -24.89
C LYS A 346 16.04 20.38 -23.76
N PRO A 347 15.60 21.64 -23.98
CA PRO A 347 14.75 22.32 -23.02
C PRO A 347 13.33 21.74 -23.03
N ARG A 348 12.81 21.37 -21.84
CA ARG A 348 11.45 20.84 -21.58
C ARG A 348 11.13 19.48 -22.22
N ALA A 349 11.78 18.43 -21.74
CA ALA A 349 11.39 17.05 -22.06
C ALA A 349 10.07 16.67 -21.34
N ASP A 350 9.17 16.01 -22.06
CA ASP A 350 7.85 15.58 -21.60
C ASP A 350 7.71 14.05 -21.57
N ARG A 351 6.52 13.53 -21.27
CA ARG A 351 6.24 12.08 -21.29
C ARG A 351 6.58 11.38 -22.60
N HIS A 352 6.50 12.06 -23.74
CA HIS A 352 6.81 11.47 -25.05
C HIS A 352 8.31 11.30 -25.24
N ASP A 353 9.12 12.26 -24.79
CA ASP A 353 10.58 12.09 -24.74
C ASP A 353 10.97 10.93 -23.78
N GLY A 354 10.26 10.80 -22.65
CA GLY A 354 10.46 9.69 -21.71
C GLY A 354 10.15 8.32 -22.34
N ALA A 355 9.01 8.21 -23.02
CA ALA A 355 8.65 7.02 -23.77
C ALA A 355 9.62 6.73 -24.93
N ALA A 356 10.14 7.76 -25.59
CA ALA A 356 11.17 7.60 -26.63
C ALA A 356 12.48 7.05 -26.05
N ALA A 357 12.90 7.52 -24.87
CA ALA A 357 14.07 6.99 -24.17
C ALA A 357 13.88 5.52 -23.78
N ALA A 358 12.69 5.14 -23.29
CA ALA A 358 12.34 3.74 -23.01
C ALA A 358 12.44 2.86 -24.27
N LYS A 359 11.92 3.33 -25.41
CA LYS A 359 12.05 2.62 -26.70
C LYS A 359 13.50 2.49 -27.15
N ALA A 360 14.29 3.56 -27.06
CA ALA A 360 15.72 3.53 -27.38
C ALA A 360 16.49 2.52 -26.50
N TRP A 361 16.12 2.43 -25.21
CA TRP A 361 16.67 1.44 -24.30
C TRP A 361 16.34 0.01 -24.73
N VAL A 362 15.09 -0.24 -25.14
CA VAL A 362 14.65 -1.54 -25.67
C VAL A 362 15.45 -1.93 -26.91
N GLU A 363 15.65 -1.01 -27.85
CA GLU A 363 16.44 -1.27 -29.05
C GLU A 363 17.90 -1.61 -28.73
N ARG A 364 18.50 -0.88 -27.78
CA ARG A 364 19.87 -1.14 -27.32
C ARG A 364 20.01 -2.50 -26.62
N ASN A 365 18.95 -2.99 -25.97
CA ASN A 365 18.96 -4.23 -25.19
C ASN A 365 18.15 -5.37 -25.82
N ARG A 366 17.87 -5.28 -27.13
CA ARG A 366 16.91 -6.14 -27.84
C ARG A 366 17.15 -7.63 -27.58
N GLU A 367 18.38 -8.13 -27.72
CA GLU A 367 18.68 -9.54 -27.51
C GLU A 367 18.40 -10.03 -26.08
N ARG A 368 18.76 -9.24 -25.07
CA ARG A 368 18.49 -9.57 -23.67
C ARG A 368 16.99 -9.56 -23.39
N LEU A 369 16.29 -8.57 -23.93
CA LEU A 369 14.84 -8.43 -23.76
C LEU A 369 14.08 -9.58 -24.43
N GLU A 370 14.43 -9.95 -25.66
CA GLU A 370 13.77 -11.04 -26.37
C GLU A 370 13.94 -12.39 -25.65
N ARG A 371 15.09 -12.64 -25.01
CA ARG A 371 15.27 -13.81 -24.13
C ARG A 371 14.32 -13.78 -22.94
N ALA A 372 14.25 -12.67 -22.22
CA ALA A 372 13.35 -12.52 -21.08
C ALA A 372 11.88 -12.66 -21.51
N LYS A 373 11.47 -12.02 -22.62
CA LYS A 373 10.11 -12.12 -23.17
C LYS A 373 9.75 -13.53 -23.60
N SER A 374 10.66 -14.24 -24.26
CA SER A 374 10.45 -15.63 -24.67
C SER A 374 10.20 -16.53 -23.45
N PHE A 375 10.94 -16.29 -22.36
CA PHE A 375 10.71 -16.98 -21.09
C PHE A 375 9.34 -16.65 -20.48
N LEU A 376 8.96 -15.37 -20.43
CA LEU A 376 7.64 -14.95 -19.93
C LEU A 376 6.49 -15.56 -20.77
N ALA A 377 6.62 -15.58 -22.09
CA ALA A 377 5.65 -16.20 -22.99
C ALA A 377 5.54 -17.73 -22.75
N ALA A 378 6.66 -18.41 -22.49
CA ALA A 378 6.64 -19.83 -22.13
C ALA A 378 5.96 -20.09 -20.78
N VAL A 379 6.18 -19.22 -19.79
CA VAL A 379 5.48 -19.27 -18.49
C VAL A 379 3.97 -19.17 -18.69
N GLU A 380 3.52 -18.28 -19.56
CA GLU A 380 2.08 -18.09 -19.86
C GLU A 380 1.47 -19.25 -20.65
N ALA A 381 2.18 -19.80 -21.63
CA ALA A 381 1.71 -20.93 -22.42
C ALA A 381 1.44 -22.19 -21.59
N THR A 382 2.08 -22.31 -20.42
CA THR A 382 1.93 -23.45 -19.50
C THR A 382 0.80 -23.29 -18.47
N GLY A 383 -0.09 -22.31 -18.65
CA GLY A 383 -1.28 -22.11 -17.84
C GLY A 383 -1.03 -21.23 -16.61
N GLU A 384 -1.51 -21.65 -15.43
CA GLU A 384 -1.47 -20.83 -14.22
C GLU A 384 -0.05 -20.48 -13.76
N LEU A 385 0.11 -19.25 -13.25
CA LEU A 385 1.35 -18.74 -12.69
C LEU A 385 1.54 -19.30 -11.28
N SER A 386 2.41 -20.30 -11.13
CA SER A 386 2.84 -20.76 -9.81
C SER A 386 3.90 -19.82 -9.22
N ILE A 387 4.15 -19.91 -7.92
CA ILE A 387 5.19 -19.12 -7.23
C ILE A 387 6.57 -19.40 -7.85
N ALA A 388 6.88 -20.66 -8.15
CA ALA A 388 8.15 -21.01 -8.79
C ALA A 388 8.31 -20.32 -10.17
N LYS A 389 7.26 -20.34 -11.00
CA LYS A 389 7.24 -19.61 -12.28
C LYS A 389 7.40 -18.11 -12.07
N PHE A 390 6.73 -17.55 -11.06
CA PHE A 390 6.82 -16.13 -10.73
C PHE A 390 8.22 -15.72 -10.25
N THR A 391 8.87 -16.53 -9.42
CA THR A 391 10.25 -16.32 -8.98
C THR A 391 11.22 -16.31 -10.16
N LEU A 392 11.10 -17.27 -11.08
CA LEU A 392 11.95 -17.32 -12.27
C LEU A 392 11.72 -16.12 -13.19
N ALA A 393 10.45 -15.76 -13.43
CA ALA A 393 10.09 -14.57 -14.21
C ALA A 393 10.66 -13.29 -13.58
N ASN A 394 10.56 -13.15 -12.25
CA ASN A 394 11.14 -12.05 -11.52
C ASN A 394 12.68 -11.99 -11.66
N SER A 395 13.38 -13.12 -11.56
CA SER A 395 14.83 -13.20 -11.77
C SER A 395 15.24 -12.67 -13.14
N GLN A 396 14.52 -13.05 -14.20
CA GLN A 396 14.78 -12.56 -15.56
C GLN A 396 14.65 -11.03 -15.66
N ILE A 397 13.63 -10.45 -15.03
CA ILE A 397 13.46 -8.98 -14.99
C ILE A 397 14.57 -8.31 -14.17
N ARG A 398 14.96 -8.91 -13.04
CA ARG A 398 16.05 -8.39 -12.20
C ARG A 398 17.39 -8.48 -12.89
N GLU A 399 17.65 -9.53 -13.66
CA GLU A 399 18.86 -9.67 -14.49
C GLU A 399 18.91 -8.64 -15.62
N LEU A 400 17.77 -8.18 -16.14
CA LEU A 400 17.73 -7.04 -17.07
C LEU A 400 18.09 -5.73 -16.36
N ALA A 401 17.62 -5.55 -15.12
CA ALA A 401 17.87 -4.35 -14.32
C ALA A 401 19.28 -4.30 -13.72
N ALA A 402 19.88 -5.46 -13.43
CA ALA A 402 21.26 -5.60 -13.00
C ALA A 402 22.20 -5.35 -14.19
N ARG A 403 23.15 -4.45 -14.00
CA ARG A 403 24.20 -4.14 -14.99
C ARG A 403 25.30 -5.19 -14.96
#